data_AF-I2CRK7-F1
#
_entry.id   AF-I2CRK7-F1
#
_cell.length_a   1.000
_cell.length_b   1.000
_cell.length_c   1.000
_cell.angle_alpha   90.00
_cell.angle_beta   90.00
_cell.angle_gamma   90.00
#
_symmetry.space_group_name_H-M   'P 1'
#
loop_
_entity.id
_entity.type
_entity.pdbx_description
1 polymer ?
#
loop_
_entity_poly.entity_id
_entity_poly.type
_entity_poly.pdbx_seq_one_letter_code
_entity_poly.pdbx_strand_id
1 'polypeptide(L)'
;DGEGDKEGRKWGDARLEALHRLRYGDSGKGEEDGAAYPYRPKDRDWEVALEADPGREGWGRLIRNPKKKKGHVHLDLCTPAGELERVMVAKRATRALPGKYMAARKAQWGGLWPFPDV
;
A
#
# COMPACT_ATOMS: atom_id res chain seq x y z
N ASP A 1 -13.06 33.40 54.67
CA ASP A 1 -12.50 33.61 53.32
C ASP A 1 -11.03 33.24 53.31
N GLY A 2 -10.62 32.34 52.41
CA GLY A 2 -9.23 31.90 52.32
C GLY A 2 -9.08 30.59 51.55
N GLU A 3 -9.62 30.56 50.33
CA GLU A 3 -9.56 29.44 49.40
C GLU A 3 -8.10 29.26 48.93
N GLY A 4 -7.57 28.05 49.13
CA GLY A 4 -6.18 27.71 48.83
C GLY A 4 -6.02 27.33 47.36
N ASP A 5 -5.38 28.20 46.58
CA ASP A 5 -5.06 27.94 45.19
C ASP A 5 -3.66 27.30 45.05
N LYS A 6 -3.63 26.05 44.59
CA LYS A 6 -2.42 25.29 44.25
C LYS A 6 -2.25 25.33 42.74
N GLU A 7 -1.76 26.44 42.20
CA GLU A 7 -1.49 26.51 40.77
C GLU A 7 -0.08 25.96 40.45
N GLY A 8 -0.07 24.73 39.95
CA GLY A 8 1.12 24.04 39.46
C GLY A 8 1.69 24.71 38.21
N ARG A 9 3.01 24.96 38.25
CA ARG A 9 3.83 25.49 37.14
C ARG A 9 3.61 24.70 35.84
N LYS A 10 2.91 25.30 34.87
CA LYS A 10 2.73 24.79 33.51
C LYS A 10 3.97 25.06 32.65
N TRP A 11 4.81 24.06 32.44
CA TRP A 11 6.02 24.18 31.62
C TRP A 11 5.69 24.08 30.12
N GLY A 12 5.63 25.24 29.45
CA GLY A 12 6.08 25.42 28.06
C GLY A 12 5.34 24.71 26.91
N ASP A 13 4.05 24.99 26.72
CA ASP A 13 3.25 24.51 25.57
C ASP A 13 3.64 25.16 24.22
N ALA A 14 4.25 26.35 24.22
CA ALA A 14 4.41 27.14 22.99
C ALA A 14 5.32 26.49 21.93
N ARG A 15 6.37 25.76 22.36
CA ARG A 15 7.28 25.07 21.43
C ARG A 15 6.63 23.82 20.83
N LEU A 16 5.83 23.11 21.62
CA LEU A 16 5.08 21.95 21.17
C LEU A 16 3.95 22.37 20.22
N GLU A 17 3.24 23.46 20.53
CA GLU A 17 2.24 24.04 19.62
C GLU A 17 2.87 24.54 18.32
N ALA A 18 4.03 25.20 18.37
CA ALA A 18 4.73 25.65 17.17
C ALA A 18 5.19 24.48 16.29
N LEU A 19 5.68 23.39 16.90
CA LEU A 19 6.05 22.17 16.18
C LEU A 19 4.83 21.43 15.61
N HIS A 20 3.71 21.41 16.34
CA HIS A 20 2.46 20.84 15.88
C HIS A 20 1.91 21.62 14.67
N ARG A 21 1.98 22.96 14.70
CA ARG A 21 1.57 23.83 13.59
C ARG A 21 2.47 23.68 12.37
N LEU A 22 3.79 23.53 12.56
CA LEU A 22 4.72 23.23 11.47
C LEU A 22 4.50 21.84 10.85
N ARG A 23 4.09 20.85 11.66
CA ARG A 23 3.86 19.48 11.20
C ARG A 23 2.50 19.28 10.55
N TYR A 24 1.46 19.94 11.05
CA TYR A 24 0.07 19.65 10.68
C TYR A 24 -0.68 20.81 10.02
N GLY A 25 -0.07 22.00 9.93
CA GLY A 25 -0.73 23.19 9.38
C GLY A 25 -1.92 23.65 10.24
N ASP A 26 -2.41 24.87 9.96
CA ASP A 26 -3.68 25.33 10.53
C ASP A 26 -4.78 24.47 9.92
N SER A 27 -5.40 23.61 10.73
CA SER A 27 -6.52 22.78 10.31
C SER A 27 -7.75 23.67 10.13
N GLY A 28 -7.73 24.49 9.08
CA GLY A 28 -8.94 24.94 8.43
C GLY A 28 -9.77 23.72 8.09
N LYS A 29 -11.10 23.84 8.24
CA LYS A 29 -12.08 22.89 7.71
C LYS A 29 -11.84 22.74 6.20
N GLY A 30 -10.91 21.87 5.84
CA GLY A 30 -10.78 21.30 4.53
C GLY A 30 -11.97 20.38 4.38
N GLU A 31 -12.85 20.78 3.47
CA GLU A 31 -13.59 19.90 2.58
C GLU A 31 -12.99 18.49 2.60
N GLU A 32 -13.84 17.49 2.83
CA GLU A 32 -13.46 16.09 2.70
C GLU A 32 -13.17 15.82 1.21
N ASP A 33 -12.05 16.35 0.73
CA ASP A 33 -11.39 15.95 -0.50
C ASP A 33 -10.96 14.53 -0.22
N GLY A 34 -11.90 13.62 -0.46
CA GLY A 34 -11.70 12.18 -0.40
C GLY A 34 -10.43 11.91 -1.18
N ALA A 35 -9.35 11.63 -0.44
CA ALA A 35 -8.06 11.34 -1.01
C ALA A 35 -8.30 10.31 -2.12
N ALA A 36 -8.06 10.78 -3.34
CA ALA A 36 -8.64 10.28 -4.56
C ALA A 36 -8.42 8.78 -4.73
N TYR A 37 -9.43 7.99 -4.37
CA TYR A 37 -9.74 6.84 -5.20
C TYR A 37 -10.57 7.42 -6.33
N PRO A 38 -10.04 7.49 -7.57
CA PRO A 38 -10.83 7.94 -8.68
C PRO A 38 -11.99 6.95 -8.79
N TYR A 39 -13.20 7.44 -8.53
CA TYR A 39 -14.47 6.72 -8.70
C TYR A 39 -14.87 5.71 -7.60
N ARG A 40 -15.92 6.03 -6.84
CA ARG A 40 -16.67 5.11 -5.97
C ARG A 40 -17.99 4.78 -6.70
N PRO A 41 -18.10 3.63 -7.40
CA PRO A 41 -19.25 3.34 -8.25
C PRO A 41 -20.52 3.20 -7.40
N LYS A 42 -21.61 3.86 -7.81
CA LYS A 42 -22.95 3.59 -7.24
C LYS A 42 -23.47 2.29 -7.85
N ASP A 43 -23.41 1.18 -7.10
CA ASP A 43 -24.11 -0.13 -7.22
C ASP A 43 -24.36 -0.80 -8.60
N ARG A 44 -24.10 -0.17 -9.75
CA ARG A 44 -24.42 -0.68 -11.10
C ARG A 44 -23.34 -0.46 -12.17
N ASP A 45 -22.31 0.32 -11.89
CA ASP A 45 -21.22 0.60 -12.85
C ASP A 45 -19.94 -0.20 -12.54
N TRP A 46 -20.09 -1.49 -12.20
CA TRP A 46 -18.94 -2.34 -11.85
C TRP A 46 -18.03 -2.63 -13.05
N GLU A 47 -18.57 -2.69 -14.27
CA GLU A 47 -17.79 -2.86 -15.51
C GLU A 47 -16.88 -1.65 -15.76
N VAL A 48 -17.43 -0.43 -15.64
CA VAL A 48 -16.67 0.83 -15.79
C VAL A 48 -15.57 0.95 -14.74
N ALA A 49 -15.84 0.51 -13.50
CA ALA A 49 -14.86 0.50 -12.43
C ALA A 49 -13.72 -0.51 -12.64
N LEU A 50 -13.99 -1.63 -13.32
CA LEU A 50 -12.98 -2.63 -13.65
C LEU A 50 -12.07 -2.17 -14.79
N GLU A 51 -12.62 -1.48 -15.79
CA GLU A 51 -11.87 -0.93 -16.92
C GLU A 51 -11.02 0.28 -16.53
N ALA A 52 -11.48 1.08 -15.56
CA ALA A 52 -10.86 2.35 -15.22
C ALA A 52 -9.72 2.26 -14.18
N ASP A 53 -9.40 1.10 -13.61
CA ASP A 53 -8.37 0.95 -12.57
C ASP A 53 -6.97 0.75 -13.20
N PRO A 54 -6.18 1.82 -13.43
CA PRO A 54 -4.90 1.74 -14.11
C PRO A 54 -3.85 1.04 -13.23
N GLY A 55 -4.17 0.85 -11.93
CA GLY A 55 -3.35 0.10 -10.99
C GLY A 55 -3.41 -1.41 -11.20
N ARG A 56 -4.30 -1.93 -12.07
CA ARG A 56 -4.40 -3.37 -12.35
C ARG A 56 -3.46 -3.86 -13.44
N GLU A 57 -3.20 -3.04 -14.44
CA GLU A 57 -2.55 -3.47 -15.70
C GLU A 57 -1.13 -4.04 -15.48
N GLY A 58 -0.38 -3.53 -14.49
CA GLY A 58 0.98 -4.00 -14.19
C GLY A 58 1.11 -5.05 -13.07
N TRP A 59 0.00 -5.51 -12.48
CA TRP A 59 0.04 -6.32 -11.25
C TRP A 59 -0.82 -7.58 -11.32
N GLY A 60 -0.17 -8.73 -11.17
CA GLY A 60 -0.85 -10.02 -10.99
C GLY A 60 -1.12 -10.34 -9.52
N ARG A 61 -2.21 -11.07 -9.24
CA ARG A 61 -2.52 -11.58 -7.89
C ARG A 61 -2.04 -13.02 -7.71
N LEU A 62 -1.37 -13.31 -6.60
CA LEU A 62 -0.98 -14.68 -6.28
C LEU A 62 -2.20 -15.53 -5.94
N ILE A 63 -2.44 -16.59 -6.72
CA ILE A 63 -3.56 -17.53 -6.50
C ILE A 63 -3.21 -18.67 -5.54
N ARG A 64 -1.92 -18.83 -5.22
CA ARG A 64 -1.43 -19.84 -4.26
C ARG A 64 -0.16 -19.35 -3.57
N ASN A 65 0.21 -20.00 -2.47
CA ASN A 65 1.50 -19.73 -1.84
C ASN A 65 2.70 -20.09 -2.76
N PRO A 66 3.80 -19.34 -2.68
CA PRO A 66 4.99 -19.59 -3.50
C PRO A 66 5.57 -20.99 -3.32
N LYS A 67 5.83 -21.70 -4.43
CA LYS A 67 6.52 -22.99 -4.40
C LYS A 67 8.04 -22.76 -4.41
N LYS A 68 8.68 -23.03 -3.27
CA LYS A 68 10.12 -22.80 -3.05
C LYS A 68 10.93 -24.02 -3.49
N LYS A 69 11.86 -23.81 -4.42
CA LYS A 69 12.90 -24.78 -4.82
C LYS A 69 14.29 -24.20 -4.52
N LYS A 70 15.33 -25.02 -4.60
CA LYS A 70 16.71 -24.57 -4.36
C LYS A 70 17.08 -23.48 -5.37
N GLY A 71 17.19 -22.23 -4.88
CA GLY A 71 17.54 -21.06 -5.69
C GLY A 71 16.43 -20.52 -6.61
N HIS A 72 15.23 -21.10 -6.58
CA HIS A 72 14.12 -20.74 -7.46
C HIS A 72 12.81 -20.64 -6.66
N VAL A 73 11.94 -19.74 -7.06
CA VAL A 73 10.58 -19.61 -6.52
C VAL A 73 9.60 -19.59 -7.67
N HIS A 74 8.62 -20.48 -7.66
CA HIS A 74 7.52 -20.44 -8.62
C HIS A 74 6.32 -19.73 -8.00
N LEU A 75 5.82 -18.73 -8.70
CA LEU A 75 4.63 -17.96 -8.37
C LEU A 75 3.56 -18.29 -9.40
N ASP A 76 2.34 -18.56 -8.96
CA ASP A 76 1.19 -18.62 -9.87
C ASP A 76 0.37 -17.36 -9.66
N LEU A 77 0.18 -16.62 -10.74
CA LEU A 77 -0.42 -15.31 -10.78
C LEU A 77 -1.68 -15.38 -11.65
N CYS A 78 -2.74 -14.72 -11.22
CA CYS A 78 -3.84 -14.31 -12.07
C CYS A 78 -3.48 -12.93 -12.62
N THR A 79 -3.34 -12.81 -13.94
CA THR A 79 -3.02 -11.55 -14.62
C THR A 79 -4.27 -10.68 -14.74
N PRO A 80 -4.12 -9.36 -14.94
CA PRO A 80 -5.26 -8.49 -15.22
C PRO A 80 -6.02 -8.87 -16.50
N ALA A 81 -5.36 -9.53 -17.46
CA ALA A 81 -5.99 -10.13 -18.63
C ALA A 81 -6.90 -11.32 -18.32
N GLY A 82 -6.97 -11.77 -17.06
CA GLY A 82 -7.77 -12.92 -16.63
C GLY A 82 -7.11 -14.27 -16.92
N GLU A 83 -5.82 -14.28 -17.24
CA GLU A 83 -5.08 -15.50 -17.54
C GLU A 83 -4.29 -15.99 -16.32
N LEU A 84 -4.07 -17.30 -16.28
CA LEU A 84 -3.27 -17.92 -15.23
C LEU A 84 -1.84 -18.16 -15.69
N GLU A 85 -0.92 -17.42 -15.09
CA GLU A 85 0.48 -17.46 -15.44
C GLU A 85 1.37 -17.99 -14.33
N ARG A 86 2.39 -18.78 -14.70
CA ARG A 86 3.40 -19.29 -13.77
C ARG A 86 4.74 -18.64 -14.04
N VAL A 87 5.18 -17.81 -13.10
CA VAL A 87 6.45 -17.09 -13.18
C VAL A 87 7.50 -17.76 -12.31
N MET A 88 8.73 -17.85 -12.80
CA MET A 88 9.87 -18.35 -12.05
C MET A 88 10.81 -17.20 -11.66
N VAL A 89 11.04 -17.04 -10.37
CA VAL A 89 12.00 -16.08 -9.83
C VAL A 89 13.27 -16.83 -9.41
N ALA A 90 14.34 -16.68 -10.18
CA ALA A 90 15.63 -17.30 -9.91
C ALA A 90 16.56 -16.35 -9.12
N LYS A 91 17.22 -16.86 -8.07
CA LYS A 91 18.14 -16.07 -7.22
C LYS A 91 19.27 -15.41 -8.02
N ARG A 92 19.80 -16.09 -9.04
CA ARG A 92 20.90 -15.60 -9.89
C ARG A 92 20.41 -14.51 -10.86
N ALA A 93 19.25 -14.70 -11.47
CA ALA A 93 18.68 -13.76 -12.43
C ALA A 93 18.27 -12.44 -11.76
N THR A 94 17.79 -12.48 -10.52
CA THR A 94 17.41 -11.27 -9.78
C THR A 94 18.55 -10.65 -9.00
N ARG A 95 19.82 -10.94 -9.32
CA ARG A 95 20.96 -10.36 -8.60
C ARG A 95 21.08 -8.85 -8.83
N ALA A 96 20.64 -8.38 -10.00
CA ALA A 96 20.58 -6.96 -10.36
C ALA A 96 19.42 -6.21 -9.70
N LEU A 97 18.40 -6.91 -9.18
CA LEU A 97 17.22 -6.32 -8.51
C LEU A 97 17.22 -6.73 -7.03
N PRO A 98 17.79 -5.91 -6.13
CA PRO A 98 17.87 -6.21 -4.71
C PRO A 98 16.47 -6.52 -4.14
N GLY A 99 16.37 -7.57 -3.33
CA GLY A 99 15.13 -7.90 -2.64
C GLY A 99 14.09 -8.68 -3.46
N LYS A 100 14.09 -8.69 -4.81
CA LYS A 100 13.08 -9.40 -5.62
C LYS A 100 12.97 -10.89 -5.28
N TYR A 101 14.10 -11.59 -5.15
CA TYR A 101 14.09 -13.00 -4.75
C TYR A 101 13.53 -13.22 -3.34
N MET A 102 13.87 -12.34 -2.40
CA MET A 102 13.37 -12.47 -1.02
C MET A 102 11.88 -12.11 -0.94
N ALA A 103 11.42 -11.12 -1.70
CA ALA A 103 10.02 -10.78 -1.86
C ALA A 103 9.24 -11.98 -2.41
N ALA A 104 9.72 -12.64 -3.47
CA ALA A 104 9.09 -13.84 -4.01
C ALA A 104 8.97 -14.96 -2.97
N ARG A 105 9.99 -15.15 -2.12
CA ARG A 105 9.96 -16.17 -1.06
C ARG A 105 9.00 -15.85 0.08
N LYS A 106 8.77 -14.56 0.35
CA LYS A 106 7.92 -14.07 1.43
C LYS A 106 6.49 -13.77 0.99
N ALA A 107 6.24 -13.73 -0.32
CA ALA A 107 4.92 -13.52 -0.88
C ALA A 107 3.90 -14.54 -0.32
N GLN A 108 2.68 -14.07 -0.15
CA GLN A 108 1.56 -14.85 0.38
C GLN A 108 0.44 -14.90 -0.65
N TRP A 109 -0.47 -15.85 -0.47
CA TRP A 109 -1.70 -15.90 -1.25
C TRP A 109 -2.45 -14.56 -1.19
N GLY A 110 -3.02 -14.14 -2.32
CA GLY A 110 -3.71 -12.86 -2.48
C GLY A 110 -2.79 -11.64 -2.62
N GLY A 111 -1.47 -11.80 -2.41
CA GLY A 111 -0.50 -10.73 -2.59
C GLY A 111 -0.40 -10.27 -4.04
N LEU A 112 0.01 -9.02 -4.24
CA LEU A 112 0.31 -8.47 -5.55
C LEU A 112 1.75 -8.79 -5.96
N TRP A 113 1.94 -9.08 -7.24
CA TRP A 113 3.26 -9.30 -7.84
C TRP A 113 3.36 -8.54 -9.15
N PRO A 114 4.46 -7.79 -9.37
CA PRO A 114 4.62 -7.05 -10.61
C PRO A 114 4.81 -8.04 -11.75
N PHE A 115 3.98 -7.90 -12.78
CA PHE A 115 4.08 -8.67 -14.00
C PHE A 115 4.62 -7.71 -15.07
N PRO A 116 5.73 -8.03 -15.77
CA PRO A 116 6.20 -7.19 -16.86
C PRO A 116 5.10 -7.15 -17.92
N ASP A 117 4.86 -5.96 -18.43
CA ASP A 117 3.67 -5.55 -19.16
C ASP A 117 3.35 -6.53 -20.32
N VAL A 118 2.09 -6.98 -20.36
CA VAL A 118 1.42 -7.42 -21.60
C VAL A 118 1.11 -6.17 -22.40
#